data_AF-A0A3M4YBX5-F1
#
_entry.id   AF-A0A3M4YBX5-F1
#
_cell.length_a   1.000
_cell.length_b   1.000
_cell.length_c   1.000
_cell.angle_alpha   90.00
_cell.angle_beta   90.00
_cell.angle_gamma   90.00
#
_symmetry.space_group_name_H-M   'P 1'
#
loop_
_entity.id
_entity.type
_entity.pdbx_description
1 polymer ?
#
loop_
_entity_poly.entity_id
_entity_poly.type
_entity_poly.pdbx_seq_one_letter_code
_entity_poly.pdbx_strand_id
1 'polypeptide(L)'
;MHVMRSAMLRNAPLSMKLLLILIFPLVGFLAFAGLFVADKSENLGDMRRAVTATSAAQKVSDVVTTLQRERGASGVFLGSGGKSMQDKLKTFRQETDKAISEMRAQSTDGIPGPDKVNRAFE
;
A
#
# COMPACT_ATOMS: atom_id res chain seq x y z
N MET A 1 28.40 35.29 -42.99
CA MET A 1 28.65 36.50 -42.17
C MET A 1 27.30 37.09 -41.80
N HIS A 2 26.95 37.10 -40.50
CA HIS A 2 26.03 38.00 -39.79
C HIS A 2 24.79 38.55 -40.57
N VAL A 3 23.54 38.33 -40.18
CA VAL A 3 22.95 38.41 -38.84
C VAL A 3 21.63 37.63 -38.83
N MET A 4 21.57 36.59 -37.99
CA MET A 4 20.35 36.10 -37.40
C MET A 4 19.91 37.13 -36.34
N ARG A 5 18.77 37.80 -36.52
CA ARG A 5 17.87 38.31 -35.45
C ARG A 5 16.79 39.25 -36.00
N SER A 6 15.58 39.05 -35.47
CA SER A 6 14.53 40.06 -35.29
C SER A 6 13.92 40.72 -36.53
N ALA A 7 12.88 40.10 -37.09
CA ALA A 7 11.80 40.89 -37.72
C ALA A 7 10.43 40.19 -37.79
N MET A 8 10.27 38.94 -37.34
CA MET A 8 8.96 38.26 -37.37
C MET A 8 8.09 38.52 -36.14
N LEU A 9 8.23 39.69 -35.51
CA LEU A 9 7.39 40.15 -34.38
C LEU A 9 6.88 41.58 -34.56
N ARG A 10 7.05 42.17 -35.74
CA ARG A 10 6.77 43.61 -35.96
C ARG A 10 5.42 43.90 -36.61
N ASN A 11 4.77 42.89 -37.20
CA ASN A 11 3.44 42.98 -37.83
C ASN A 11 2.47 41.90 -37.32
N ALA A 12 2.54 41.57 -36.03
CA ALA A 12 1.56 40.68 -35.44
C ALA A 12 0.31 41.51 -35.10
N PRO A 13 -0.85 41.29 -35.76
CA PRO A 13 -2.07 42.02 -35.43
C PRO A 13 -2.41 41.83 -33.96
N LEU A 14 -3.18 42.75 -33.37
CA LEU A 14 -3.60 42.74 -31.95
C LEU A 14 -4.02 41.34 -31.44
N SER A 15 -4.56 40.52 -32.34
CA SER A 15 -4.89 39.10 -32.14
C SER A 15 -3.74 38.21 -31.66
N MET A 16 -2.48 38.41 -32.07
CA MET A 16 -1.35 37.56 -31.62
C MET A 16 -0.89 37.89 -30.20
N LYS A 17 -1.00 39.17 -29.79
CA LYS A 17 -0.78 39.57 -28.39
C LYS A 17 -1.87 38.98 -27.49
N LEU A 18 -3.13 39.02 -27.93
CA LEU A 18 -4.26 38.39 -27.26
C LEU A 18 -4.10 36.85 -27.20
N LEU A 19 -3.64 36.23 -28.30
CA LEU A 19 -3.37 34.79 -28.36
C LEU A 19 -2.26 34.37 -27.39
N LEU A 20 -1.18 35.14 -27.28
CA LEU A 20 -0.09 34.87 -26.33
C LEU A 20 -0.55 34.99 -24.87
N ILE A 21 -1.38 35.98 -24.56
CA ILE A 21 -1.99 36.15 -23.23
C ILE A 21 -2.92 34.97 -22.90
N LEU A 22 -3.52 34.33 -23.90
CA LEU A 22 -4.40 33.17 -23.73
C LEU A 22 -3.64 31.83 -23.68
N ILE A 23 -2.59 31.67 -24.48
CA ILE A 23 -1.78 30.43 -24.53
C ILE A 23 -0.97 30.27 -23.25
N PHE A 24 -0.46 31.35 -22.68
CA PHE A 24 0.33 31.31 -21.44
C PHE A 24 -0.40 30.61 -20.27
N PRO A 25 -1.63 31.00 -19.88
CA PRO A 25 -2.37 30.30 -18.82
C PRO A 25 -2.81 28.88 -19.23
N LEU A 26 -3.04 28.62 -20.51
CA LEU A 26 -3.37 27.27 -20.99
C LEU A 26 -2.20 26.29 -20.84
N VAL A 27 -0.98 26.73 -21.16
CA VAL A 27 0.24 25.92 -20.95
C VAL A 27 0.47 25.68 -19.45
N GLY A 28 0.25 26.71 -18.63
CA GLY A 28 0.28 26.56 -17.16
C GLY A 28 -0.72 25.52 -16.68
N PHE A 29 -1.97 25.60 -17.14
CA PHE A 29 -3.02 24.63 -16.80
C PHE A 29 -2.67 23.21 -17.24
N LEU A 30 -2.09 23.05 -18.45
CA LEU A 30 -1.64 21.75 -18.95
C LEU A 30 -0.50 21.18 -18.13
N ALA A 31 0.46 22.02 -17.72
CA ALA A 31 1.56 21.62 -16.85
C ALA A 31 1.05 21.22 -15.45
N PHE A 32 0.13 22.00 -14.87
CA PHE A 32 -0.51 21.65 -13.60
C PHE A 32 -1.33 20.37 -13.69
N ALA A 33 -2.08 20.16 -14.78
CA ALA A 33 -2.82 18.93 -15.01
C ALA A 33 -1.87 17.72 -15.14
N GLY A 34 -0.75 17.89 -15.86
CA GLY A 34 0.29 16.86 -15.98
C GLY A 34 0.93 16.51 -14.63
N LEU A 35 1.31 17.53 -13.85
CA LEU A 35 1.84 17.33 -12.49
C LEU A 35 0.82 16.68 -11.57
N PHE A 36 -0.45 17.09 -11.62
CA PHE A 36 -1.53 16.52 -10.82
C PHE A 36 -1.80 15.05 -11.17
N VAL A 37 -1.73 14.68 -12.46
CA VAL A 37 -1.89 13.29 -12.91
C VAL A 37 -0.66 12.43 -12.57
N ALA A 38 0.54 13.01 -12.64
CA ALA A 38 1.77 12.34 -12.21
C ALA A 38 1.76 12.09 -10.69
N ASP A 39 1.38 13.09 -9.89
CA ASP A 39 1.23 13.01 -8.43
C ASP A 39 0.12 12.01 -8.03
N LYS A 40 -0.98 11.95 -8.81
CA LYS A 40 -2.04 10.94 -8.65
C LYS A 40 -1.53 9.50 -8.89
N SER A 41 -0.51 9.32 -9.73
CA SER A 41 0.09 8.00 -9.97
C SER A 41 1.01 7.57 -8.81
N GLU A 42 1.63 8.52 -8.11
CA GLU A 42 2.44 8.24 -6.92
C GLU A 42 1.57 7.96 -5.69
N ASN A 43 0.40 8.61 -5.58
CA ASN A 43 -0.56 8.40 -4.49
C ASN A 43 -1.30 7.04 -4.53
N LEU A 44 -1.23 6.30 -5.65
CA LEU A 44 -1.64 4.89 -5.69
C LEU A 44 -0.65 3.97 -4.96
N GLY A 45 0.59 4.44 -4.72
CA GLY A 45 1.61 3.72 -3.98
C GLY A 45 1.34 3.68 -2.47
N ASP A 46 0.91 4.80 -1.89
CA ASP A 46 0.74 4.92 -0.43
C ASP A 46 -0.54 4.26 0.08
N MET A 47 -1.64 4.36 -0.67
CA MET A 47 -2.85 3.58 -0.38
C MET A 47 -2.60 2.08 -0.51
N ARG A 48 -1.78 1.62 -1.46
CA ARG A 48 -1.42 0.19 -1.58
C ARG A 48 -0.55 -0.28 -0.42
N ARG A 49 0.36 0.54 0.09
CA ARG A 49 1.19 0.19 1.26
C ARG A 49 0.36 0.09 2.53
N ALA A 50 -0.52 1.04 2.78
CA ALA A 50 -1.43 1.00 3.93
C ALA A 50 -2.37 -0.21 3.85
N VAL A 51 -3.00 -0.47 2.70
CA VAL A 51 -3.88 -1.63 2.50
C VAL A 51 -3.11 -2.95 2.64
N THR A 52 -1.89 -3.04 2.12
CA THR A 52 -1.05 -4.24 2.25
C THR A 52 -0.62 -4.48 3.69
N ALA A 53 -0.22 -3.43 4.41
CA ALA A 53 0.15 -3.51 5.82
C ALA A 53 -1.05 -3.89 6.72
N THR A 54 -2.23 -3.30 6.49
CA THR A 54 -3.46 -3.65 7.22
C THR A 54 -3.91 -5.08 6.91
N SER A 55 -3.83 -5.53 5.66
CA SER A 55 -4.14 -6.92 5.29
C SER A 55 -3.21 -7.93 5.97
N ALA A 56 -1.91 -7.64 5.99
CA ALA A 56 -0.92 -8.46 6.68
C ALA A 56 -1.18 -8.49 8.20
N ALA A 57 -1.45 -7.34 8.81
CA ALA A 57 -1.76 -7.24 10.24
C ALA A 57 -3.03 -8.02 10.60
N GLN A 58 -4.07 -7.96 9.75
CA GLN A 58 -5.30 -8.72 9.96
C GLN A 58 -5.05 -10.23 9.95
N LYS A 59 -4.26 -10.74 8.99
CA LYS A 59 -3.92 -12.18 8.93
C LYS A 59 -3.08 -12.64 10.11
N VAL A 60 -2.13 -11.82 10.56
CA VAL A 60 -1.37 -12.10 11.78
C VAL A 60 -2.30 -12.13 13.00
N SER A 61 -3.26 -11.21 13.08
CA SER A 61 -4.27 -11.17 14.15
C SER A 61 -5.15 -12.43 14.16
N ASP A 62 -5.57 -12.90 12.98
CA ASP A 62 -6.34 -14.14 12.83
C ASP A 62 -5.54 -15.37 13.31
N VAL A 63 -4.25 -15.46 12.95
CA VAL A 63 -3.34 -16.51 13.44
C VAL A 63 -3.17 -16.43 14.96
N VAL A 64 -2.98 -15.23 15.52
CA VAL A 64 -2.87 -15.05 16.98
C VAL A 64 -4.14 -15.50 17.69
N THR A 65 -5.32 -15.17 17.15
CA THR A 65 -6.61 -15.52 17.74
C THR A 65 -6.84 -17.03 17.75
N THR A 66 -6.51 -17.71 16.64
CA THR A 66 -6.63 -19.18 16.54
C THR A 66 -5.65 -19.88 17.47
N LEU A 67 -4.39 -19.42 17.53
CA LEU A 67 -3.38 -19.93 18.48
C LEU A 67 -3.80 -19.75 19.94
N GLN A 68 -4.39 -18.62 20.30
CA GLN A 68 -4.87 -18.39 21.67
C GLN A 68 -5.98 -19.38 22.05
N ARG A 69 -6.91 -19.67 21.14
CA ARG A 69 -7.97 -20.68 21.36
C ARG A 69 -7.38 -22.08 21.51
N GLU A 70 -6.46 -22.46 20.63
CA GLU A 70 -5.78 -23.74 20.72
C GLU A 70 -4.99 -23.89 22.02
N ARG A 71 -4.26 -22.85 22.44
CA ARG A 71 -3.53 -22.83 23.71
C ARG A 71 -4.48 -22.97 24.90
N GLY A 72 -5.58 -22.24 24.91
CA GLY A 72 -6.60 -22.32 25.97
C GLY A 72 -7.19 -23.72 26.07
N ALA A 73 -7.57 -24.31 24.94
CA ALA A 73 -8.07 -25.68 24.88
C ALA A 73 -7.02 -26.72 25.28
N SER A 74 -5.76 -26.53 24.89
CA SER A 74 -4.64 -27.39 25.29
C SER A 74 -4.42 -27.36 26.81
N GLY A 75 -4.52 -26.18 27.42
CA GLY A 75 -4.43 -26.04 28.88
C GLY A 75 -5.53 -26.81 29.60
N VAL A 76 -6.78 -26.72 29.14
CA VAL A 76 -7.92 -27.49 29.71
C VAL A 76 -7.76 -28.99 29.45
N PHE A 77 -7.34 -29.39 28.25
CA PHE A 77 -7.10 -30.78 27.89
C PHE A 77 -6.04 -31.41 28.81
N LEU A 78 -4.89 -30.75 28.97
CA LEU A 78 -3.83 -31.21 29.87
C LEU A 78 -4.27 -31.20 31.34
N GLY A 79 -4.93 -30.13 31.79
CA GLY A 79 -5.43 -30.00 33.16
C GLY A 79 -6.50 -31.03 33.53
N SER A 80 -7.22 -31.57 32.55
CA SER A 80 -8.23 -32.62 32.74
C SER A 80 -7.69 -34.06 32.61
N GLY A 81 -6.37 -34.23 32.41
CA GLY A 81 -5.78 -35.53 32.15
C GLY A 81 -6.18 -36.13 30.79
N GLY A 82 -6.44 -35.26 29.80
CA GLY A 82 -6.78 -35.65 28.44
C GLY A 82 -8.26 -36.03 28.22
N LYS A 83 -9.14 -35.80 29.19
CA LYS A 83 -10.56 -36.20 29.11
C LYS A 83 -11.47 -35.09 28.60
N SER A 84 -11.17 -33.84 28.90
CA SER A 84 -11.97 -32.68 28.49
C SER A 84 -11.37 -32.03 27.25
N MET A 85 -12.23 -31.48 26.39
CA MET A 85 -11.82 -30.65 25.25
C MET A 85 -11.09 -31.39 24.11
N GLN A 86 -11.01 -32.72 24.10
CA GLN A 86 -10.29 -33.48 23.06
C GLN A 86 -10.81 -33.18 21.63
N ASP A 87 -12.12 -33.24 21.43
CA ASP A 87 -12.72 -33.00 20.11
C ASP A 87 -12.55 -31.56 19.66
N LYS A 88 -12.79 -30.60 20.57
CA LYS A 88 -12.61 -29.17 20.29
C LYS A 88 -11.16 -28.80 20.04
N LEU A 89 -10.21 -29.44 20.73
CA LEU A 89 -8.78 -29.23 20.53
C LEU A 89 -8.35 -29.66 19.13
N LYS A 90 -8.90 -30.77 18.62
CA LYS A 90 -8.66 -31.20 17.23
C LYS A 90 -9.15 -30.16 16.23
N THR A 91 -10.35 -29.60 16.44
CA THR A 91 -10.89 -28.52 15.61
C THR A 91 -10.01 -27.27 15.67
N PHE A 92 -9.62 -26.83 16.87
CA PHE A 92 -8.79 -25.63 17.02
C PHE A 92 -7.41 -25.78 16.38
N ARG A 93 -6.79 -26.97 16.45
CA ARG A 93 -5.56 -27.26 15.70
C ARG A 93 -5.74 -27.09 14.19
N GLN A 94 -6.83 -27.63 13.64
CA GLN A 94 -7.13 -27.47 12.21
C GLN A 94 -7.37 -26.01 11.82
N GLU A 95 -8.04 -25.24 12.68
CA GLU A 95 -8.25 -23.80 12.48
C GLU A 95 -6.93 -23.02 12.49
N THR A 96 -6.04 -23.31 13.45
CA THR A 96 -4.69 -22.73 13.51
C THR A 96 -3.88 -23.09 12.26
N ASP A 97 -3.84 -24.36 11.88
CA ASP A 97 -3.10 -24.83 10.70
C ASP A 97 -3.58 -24.13 9.42
N LYS A 98 -4.90 -23.97 9.27
CA LYS A 98 -5.49 -23.23 8.16
C LYS A 98 -5.07 -21.76 8.18
N ALA A 99 -5.17 -21.08 9.32
CA ALA A 99 -4.79 -19.67 9.43
C ALA A 99 -3.30 -19.44 9.11
N ILE A 100 -2.42 -20.33 9.58
CA ILE A 100 -0.98 -20.28 9.28
C ILE A 100 -0.73 -20.53 7.79
N SER A 101 -1.42 -21.49 7.18
CA SER A 101 -1.31 -21.76 5.74
C SER A 101 -1.76 -20.57 4.90
N GLU A 102 -2.88 -19.92 5.27
CA GLU A 102 -3.37 -18.72 4.57
C GLU A 102 -2.40 -17.55 4.70
N MET A 103 -1.82 -17.34 5.90
CA MET A 103 -0.81 -16.30 6.12
C MET A 103 0.46 -16.56 5.29
N ARG A 104 0.92 -17.80 5.19
CA ARG A 104 2.11 -18.18 4.41
C ARG A 104 1.89 -18.14 2.89
N ALA A 105 0.67 -18.40 2.44
CA ALA A 105 0.32 -18.37 1.02
C ALA A 105 0.28 -16.94 0.45
N GLN A 106 0.18 -15.91 1.29
CA GLN A 106 0.34 -14.53 0.84
C GLN A 106 1.82 -14.20 0.68
N SER A 107 2.20 -13.78 -0.53
CA SER A 107 3.56 -13.30 -0.83
C SER A 107 3.98 -12.25 0.20
N THR A 108 5.10 -12.49 0.88
CA THR A 108 5.71 -11.58 1.85
C THR A 108 6.32 -10.33 1.17
N ASP A 109 5.99 -10.08 -0.09
CA ASP A 109 6.52 -8.99 -0.94
C ASP A 109 6.22 -7.59 -0.39
N GLY A 110 5.31 -7.47 0.59
CA GLY A 110 4.95 -6.20 1.23
C GLY A 110 5.27 -6.10 2.73
N ILE A 111 5.79 -7.14 3.37
CA ILE A 111 6.15 -7.09 4.79
C ILE A 111 7.65 -6.78 4.89
N PRO A 112 8.05 -5.63 5.47
CA PRO A 112 9.46 -5.34 5.71
C PRO A 112 10.06 -6.50 6.51
N GLY A 113 11.18 -7.05 6.05
CA GLY A 113 11.91 -8.06 6.79
C GLY A 113 12.16 -7.61 8.24
N PRO A 114 12.32 -8.55 9.19
CA PRO A 114 12.51 -8.23 10.61
C PRO A 114 13.69 -7.26 10.86
N ASP A 115 14.65 -7.22 9.94
CA ASP A 115 15.79 -6.30 9.91
C ASP A 115 15.39 -4.82 9.70
N LYS A 116 14.30 -4.55 8.99
CA LYS A 116 13.80 -3.18 8.75
C LYS A 116 12.86 -2.69 9.84
N VAL A 117 12.15 -3.59 10.50
CA VAL A 117 11.27 -3.26 11.63
C VAL A 117 12.09 -2.81 12.83
N ASN A 118 13.17 -3.54 13.16
CA ASN A 118 14.04 -3.18 14.28
C ASN A 118 14.69 -1.80 14.12
N ARG A 119 15.01 -1.41 12.88
CA ARG A 119 15.63 -0.11 12.56
C ARG A 119 14.66 1.08 12.62
N ALA A 120 13.35 0.84 12.67
CA ALA A 120 12.33 1.88 12.79
C ALA A 120 11.98 2.19 14.26
N PHE A 121 12.40 1.32 15.18
CA PHE A 121 12.21 1.47 16.62
C PHE A 121 13.49 1.91 17.37
N GLU A 122 14.60 2.09 16.66
CA GLU A 122 15.81 2.80 17.11
C GLU A 122 15.74 4.27 16.69
#